data_AF-A0A2D7CU50-F1
#
_entry.id   AF-A0A2D7CU50-F1
#
_cell.length_a   1.000
_cell.length_b   1.000
_cell.length_c   1.000
_cell.angle_alpha   90.00
_cell.angle_beta   90.00
_cell.angle_gamma   90.00
#
_symmetry.space_group_name_H-M   'P 1'
#
loop_
_entity.id
_entity.type
_entity.pdbx_description
1 polymer ?
#
loop_
_entity_poly.entity_id
_entity_poly.type
_entity_poly.pdbx_seq_one_letter_code
_entity_poly.pdbx_strand_id
1 'polypeptide(L)'
;MDCDYTETYVYQPNVPIEDEIMKKCKALSEIKKKEEFENLIRENNVVRDVSLKVGAKVMCLANFPQAKIWNGSQGTITDFDDDGLPIVKFSHGPEVLVEYSCYQSEKYPMLCIRQIPLCLSWALTIHKIQGTTLDAAEVDIGSDIFAPGQTYVAISRIRSLDGLFVRNFSRKNVRIHKKVKQFYQRVFA
;
A
#
# COMPACT_ATOMS: atom_id res chain seq x y z
N MET A 1 -4.32 -18.30 -2.64
CA MET A 1 -2.97 -17.73 -2.52
C MET A 1 -2.02 -18.86 -2.88
N ASP A 2 -1.72 -19.01 -4.16
CA ASP A 2 -0.83 -20.07 -4.62
C ASP A 2 0.60 -19.57 -4.50
N CYS A 3 1.38 -20.26 -3.67
CA CYS A 3 2.81 -20.09 -3.59
C CYS A 3 3.38 -20.78 -4.83
N ASP A 4 3.46 -20.06 -5.95
CA ASP A 4 3.99 -20.61 -7.19
C ASP A 4 5.52 -20.73 -7.05
N TYR A 5 6.00 -21.95 -6.90
CA TYR A 5 7.44 -22.25 -6.75
C TYR A 5 8.20 -22.20 -8.09
N THR A 6 7.62 -21.62 -9.14
CA THR A 6 8.14 -21.68 -10.50
C THR A 6 8.86 -20.40 -10.91
N GLU A 7 10.20 -20.48 -10.86
CA GLU A 7 11.15 -20.06 -11.91
C GLU A 7 11.13 -18.63 -12.50
N THR A 8 10.59 -17.62 -11.83
CA THR A 8 10.87 -16.22 -12.21
C THR A 8 11.39 -15.40 -11.03
N TYR A 9 12.72 -15.22 -11.06
CA TYR A 9 13.56 -14.61 -10.03
C TYR A 9 13.43 -13.08 -10.05
N VAL A 10 12.95 -12.48 -8.95
CA VAL A 10 12.77 -11.02 -8.83
C VAL A 10 13.99 -10.33 -8.19
N TYR A 11 14.85 -11.08 -7.50
CA TYR A 11 16.16 -10.61 -7.03
C TYR A 11 17.14 -10.59 -8.20
N GLN A 12 17.31 -9.40 -8.79
CA GLN A 12 18.16 -9.12 -9.97
C GLN A 12 17.83 -10.03 -11.17
N PRO A 13 17.05 -9.52 -12.15
CA PRO A 13 16.76 -10.28 -13.36
C PRO A 13 18.05 -10.85 -13.97
N ASN A 14 18.09 -12.17 -14.16
CA ASN A 14 19.21 -12.94 -14.72
C ASN A 14 20.41 -13.23 -13.79
N VAL A 15 20.29 -13.05 -12.47
CA VAL A 15 21.30 -13.55 -11.51
C VAL A 15 20.81 -14.84 -10.85
N PRO A 16 21.48 -15.97 -11.07
CA PRO A 16 21.12 -17.23 -10.42
C PRO A 16 21.27 -17.13 -8.91
N ILE A 17 20.34 -17.75 -8.16
CA ILE A 17 20.51 -17.96 -6.72
C ILE A 17 21.69 -18.91 -6.50
N GLU A 18 22.63 -18.55 -5.63
CA GLU A 18 23.74 -19.43 -5.27
C GLU A 18 23.26 -20.77 -4.68
N ASP A 19 23.96 -21.86 -5.02
CA ASP A 19 23.61 -23.22 -4.57
C ASP A 19 23.49 -23.35 -3.05
N GLU A 20 24.31 -22.62 -2.30
CA GLU A 20 24.26 -22.60 -0.85
C GLU A 20 22.95 -22.00 -0.31
N ILE A 21 22.50 -20.89 -0.92
CA ILE A 21 21.22 -20.25 -0.58
C ILE A 21 20.06 -21.17 -0.95
N MET A 22 20.12 -21.85 -2.09
CA MET A 22 19.10 -22.83 -2.48
C MET A 22 19.02 -24.00 -1.48
N LYS A 23 20.16 -24.56 -1.06
CA LYS A 23 20.18 -25.61 -0.03
C LYS A 23 19.59 -25.10 1.29
N LYS A 24 19.94 -23.88 1.71
CA LYS A 24 19.39 -23.23 2.91
C LYS A 24 17.87 -23.04 2.83
N CYS A 25 17.34 -22.62 1.68
CA CYS A 25 15.91 -22.47 1.48
C CYS A 25 15.18 -23.82 1.50
N LYS A 26 15.73 -24.84 0.82
CA LYS A 26 15.17 -26.21 0.81
C LYS A 26 15.19 -26.86 2.19
N ALA A 27 16.15 -26.52 3.04
CA ALA A 27 16.27 -27.01 4.42
C ALA A 27 15.35 -26.29 5.43
N LEU A 28 14.55 -25.30 5.01
CA LEU A 28 13.61 -24.62 5.91
C LEU A 28 12.50 -25.56 6.39
N SER A 29 12.25 -25.55 7.70
CA SER A 29 11.07 -26.18 8.26
C SER A 29 9.80 -25.42 7.85
N GLU A 30 8.67 -26.14 7.79
CA GLU A 30 7.36 -25.55 7.50
C GLU A 30 6.99 -24.40 8.44
N ILE A 31 7.40 -24.47 9.71
CA ILE A 31 7.19 -23.40 10.69
C ILE A 31 7.91 -22.12 10.26
N LYS A 32 9.19 -22.22 9.89
CA LYS A 32 9.98 -21.06 9.45
C LYS A 32 9.49 -20.48 8.13
N LYS A 33 9.03 -21.33 7.21
CA LYS A 33 8.39 -20.86 5.96
C LYS A 33 7.15 -20.03 6.25
N LYS A 34 6.29 -20.49 7.17
CA LYS A 34 5.10 -19.74 7.60
C LYS A 34 5.47 -18.43 8.26
N GLU A 35 6.43 -18.42 9.18
CA GLU A 35 6.91 -17.19 9.83
C GLU A 35 7.42 -16.16 8.81
N GLU A 36 8.20 -16.62 7.82
CA GLU A 36 8.71 -15.74 6.76
C GLU A 36 7.58 -15.21 5.87
N PHE A 37 6.61 -16.06 5.52
CA PHE A 37 5.45 -15.66 4.74
C PHE A 37 4.62 -14.58 5.46
N GLU A 38 4.42 -14.74 6.76
CA GLU A 38 3.75 -13.74 7.61
C GLU A 38 4.53 -12.41 7.68
N ASN A 39 5.86 -12.48 7.75
CA ASN A 39 6.71 -11.30 7.69
C ASN A 39 6.56 -10.57 6.35
N LEU A 40 6.60 -11.30 5.23
CA LEU A 40 6.44 -10.72 3.89
C LEU A 40 5.09 -10.01 3.73
N ILE A 41 4.00 -10.62 4.21
CA ILE A 41 2.66 -10.01 4.20
C ILE A 41 2.67 -8.69 4.96
N ARG A 42 3.25 -8.68 6.17
CA ARG A 42 3.26 -7.50 7.05
C ARG A 42 4.11 -6.37 6.50
N GLU A 43 5.31 -6.67 6.02
CA GLU A 43 6.27 -5.68 5.52
C GLU A 43 5.77 -5.01 4.24
N ASN A 44 5.16 -5.80 3.35
CA ASN A 44 4.67 -5.32 2.06
C ASN A 44 3.19 -4.90 2.09
N ASN A 45 2.51 -5.01 3.23
CA ASN A 45 1.08 -4.75 3.39
C ASN A 45 0.22 -5.53 2.38
N VAL A 46 0.58 -6.79 2.11
CA VAL A 46 -0.13 -7.63 1.15
C VAL A 46 -1.51 -7.95 1.68
N VAL A 47 -2.53 -7.71 0.87
CA VAL A 47 -3.90 -8.12 1.21
C VAL A 47 -4.05 -9.62 0.90
N ARG A 48 -4.46 -10.41 1.89
CA ARG A 48 -4.58 -11.87 1.75
C ARG A 48 -5.68 -12.23 0.75
N ASP A 49 -6.85 -11.65 0.97
CA ASP A 49 -8.05 -11.92 0.21
C ASP A 49 -8.55 -10.61 -0.38
N VAL A 50 -8.53 -10.52 -1.71
CA VAL A 50 -8.96 -9.35 -2.47
C VAL A 50 -10.15 -9.76 -3.31
N SER A 51 -11.33 -9.25 -2.96
CA SER A 51 -12.56 -9.43 -3.73
C SER A 51 -12.88 -8.11 -4.44
N LEU A 52 -12.88 -8.13 -5.77
CA LEU A 52 -13.07 -6.96 -6.60
C LEU A 52 -14.31 -7.13 -7.48
N LYS A 53 -14.88 -6.01 -7.91
CA LYS A 53 -15.98 -5.95 -8.87
C LYS A 53 -15.87 -4.70 -9.71
N VAL A 54 -16.50 -4.70 -10.88
CA VAL A 54 -16.61 -3.49 -11.70
C VAL A 54 -17.26 -2.36 -10.91
N GLY A 55 -16.71 -1.14 -11.05
CA GLY A 55 -17.09 0.06 -10.29
C GLY A 55 -16.40 0.19 -8.94
N ALA A 56 -15.57 -0.77 -8.53
CA ALA A 56 -14.86 -0.70 -7.27
C ALA A 56 -13.76 0.39 -7.26
N LYS A 57 -13.73 1.27 -6.25
CA LYS A 57 -12.60 2.17 -5.97
C LYS A 57 -11.42 1.42 -5.38
N VAL A 58 -10.29 1.43 -6.05
CA VAL A 58 -9.09 0.72 -5.59
C VAL A 58 -7.93 1.67 -5.36
N MET A 59 -6.95 1.21 -4.60
CA MET A 59 -5.65 1.83 -4.43
C MET A 59 -4.57 0.82 -4.80
N CYS A 60 -3.60 1.25 -5.60
CA CYS A 60 -2.42 0.46 -5.96
C CYS A 60 -1.42 0.41 -4.80
N LEU A 61 -0.93 -0.78 -4.48
CA LEU A 61 0.04 -1.06 -3.42
C LEU A 61 1.46 -1.28 -3.96
N ALA A 62 1.63 -1.29 -5.28
CA ALA A 62 2.92 -1.45 -5.95
C ALA A 62 3.24 -0.26 -6.86
N ASN A 63 4.49 -0.18 -7.30
CA ASN A 63 4.95 0.81 -8.26
C ASN A 63 5.03 0.16 -9.65
N PHE A 64 4.39 0.78 -10.63
CA PHE A 64 4.52 0.45 -12.05
C PHE A 64 5.04 1.68 -12.81
N PRO A 65 6.36 1.93 -12.80
CA PRO A 65 6.94 3.14 -13.40
C PRO A 65 6.62 3.31 -14.89
N GLN A 66 6.56 2.20 -15.63
CA GLN A 66 6.19 2.15 -17.05
C GLN A 66 4.82 2.80 -17.31
N ALA A 67 3.86 2.55 -16.42
CA ALA A 67 2.50 3.09 -16.48
C ALA A 67 2.33 4.39 -15.67
N LYS A 68 3.40 4.92 -15.07
CA LYS A 68 3.40 6.06 -14.13
C LYS A 68 2.44 5.87 -12.95
N ILE A 69 2.27 4.63 -12.50
CA ILE A 69 1.48 4.28 -11.32
C ILE A 69 2.44 4.07 -10.15
N TRP A 70 2.11 4.67 -9.02
CA TRP A 70 2.89 4.56 -7.78
C TRP A 70 2.03 3.99 -6.67
N ASN A 71 2.65 3.46 -5.62
CA ASN A 71 1.98 3.07 -4.40
C ASN A 71 1.16 4.25 -3.86
N GLY A 72 -0.13 4.01 -3.59
CA GLY A 72 -1.11 5.03 -3.20
C GLY A 72 -1.94 5.58 -4.36
N SER A 73 -1.62 5.25 -5.62
CA SER A 73 -2.42 5.68 -6.77
C SER A 73 -3.82 5.10 -6.69
N GLN A 74 -4.84 5.94 -6.81
CA GLN A 74 -6.25 5.52 -6.72
C GLN A 74 -6.86 5.39 -8.12
N GLY A 75 -7.82 4.47 -8.25
CA GLY A 75 -8.52 4.22 -9.49
C GLY A 75 -9.87 3.55 -9.28
N THR A 76 -10.54 3.24 -10.39
CA THR A 76 -11.80 2.49 -10.40
C THR A 76 -11.64 1.27 -11.29
N ILE A 77 -12.07 0.11 -10.82
CA ILE A 77 -12.16 -1.11 -11.65
C ILE A 77 -13.18 -0.84 -12.74
N THR A 78 -12.77 -0.96 -13.99
CA THR A 78 -13.63 -0.77 -15.17
C THR A 78 -14.03 -2.08 -15.79
N ASP A 79 -13.15 -3.08 -15.77
CA ASP A 79 -13.45 -4.42 -16.28
C ASP A 79 -12.48 -5.48 -15.70
N PHE A 80 -12.62 -6.72 -16.16
CA PHE A 80 -11.66 -7.80 -15.96
C PHE A 80 -11.33 -8.44 -17.31
N ASP A 81 -10.10 -8.95 -17.47
CA ASP A 81 -9.75 -9.74 -18.65
C ASP A 81 -10.27 -11.19 -18.56
N ASP A 82 -9.97 -11.99 -19.59
CA ASP A 82 -10.39 -13.38 -19.68
C ASP A 82 -9.81 -14.27 -18.55
N ASP A 83 -8.68 -13.87 -17.96
CA ASP A 83 -8.03 -14.55 -16.82
C ASP A 83 -8.53 -14.04 -15.46
N GLY A 84 -9.45 -13.06 -15.45
CA GLY A 84 -10.00 -12.46 -14.23
C GLY A 84 -9.10 -11.43 -13.57
N LEU A 85 -8.09 -10.90 -14.27
CA LEU A 85 -7.25 -9.81 -13.80
C LEU A 85 -7.97 -8.46 -13.96
N PRO A 86 -7.86 -7.56 -12.97
CA PRO A 86 -8.59 -6.30 -12.96
C PRO A 86 -7.99 -5.27 -13.91
N ILE A 87 -8.87 -4.63 -14.68
CA ILE A 87 -8.57 -3.45 -15.49
C ILE A 87 -8.99 -2.21 -14.68
N VAL A 88 -8.05 -1.29 -14.47
CA VAL A 88 -8.24 -0.13 -13.58
C VAL A 88 -8.04 1.18 -14.32
N LYS A 89 -9.02 2.06 -14.25
CA LYS A 89 -8.89 3.47 -14.64
C LYS A 89 -8.40 4.30 -13.45
N PHE A 90 -7.11 4.67 -13.45
CA PHE A 90 -6.52 5.52 -12.41
C PHE A 90 -6.88 7.00 -12.59
N SER A 91 -7.05 7.73 -11.48
CA SER A 91 -7.62 9.10 -11.47
C SER A 91 -6.86 10.12 -12.33
N HIS A 92 -5.56 9.92 -12.54
CA HIS A 92 -4.71 10.79 -13.37
C HIS A 92 -3.87 9.99 -14.37
N GLY A 93 -4.34 8.82 -14.78
CA GLY A 93 -3.56 7.86 -15.55
C GLY A 93 -4.33 7.16 -16.68
N PRO A 94 -3.61 6.32 -17.45
CA PRO A 94 -4.25 5.42 -18.40
C PRO A 94 -5.11 4.39 -17.67
N GLU A 95 -5.95 3.73 -18.45
CA GLU A 95 -6.54 2.47 -18.02
C GLU A 95 -5.47 1.38 -18.17
N VAL A 96 -5.31 0.54 -17.15
CA VAL A 96 -4.20 -0.42 -17.07
C VAL A 96 -4.73 -1.76 -16.58
N LEU A 97 -4.32 -2.83 -17.26
CA LEU A 97 -4.44 -4.19 -16.75
C LEU A 97 -3.46 -4.36 -15.59
N VAL A 98 -3.97 -4.61 -14.39
CA VAL A 98 -3.15 -4.76 -13.19
C VAL A 98 -2.82 -6.23 -12.97
N GLU A 99 -1.62 -6.60 -13.38
CA GLU A 99 -1.07 -7.95 -13.19
C GLU A 99 -0.61 -8.20 -11.75
N TYR A 100 -0.28 -9.46 -11.47
CA TYR A 100 0.28 -9.88 -10.20
C TYR A 100 1.62 -9.19 -9.89
N SER A 101 1.79 -8.76 -8.64
CA SER A 101 3.09 -8.42 -8.07
C SER A 101 3.64 -9.59 -7.26
N CYS A 102 4.97 -9.75 -7.31
CA CYS A 102 5.69 -10.78 -6.60
C CYS A 102 6.54 -10.15 -5.48
N TYR A 103 6.27 -10.51 -4.24
CA TYR A 103 6.99 -10.06 -3.04
C TYR A 103 7.90 -11.18 -2.56
N GLN A 104 9.19 -11.09 -2.87
CA GLN A 104 10.18 -12.13 -2.61
C GLN A 104 10.94 -11.85 -1.31
N SER A 105 11.26 -12.89 -0.53
CA SER A 105 12.14 -12.76 0.64
C SER A 105 13.58 -12.53 0.21
N GLU A 106 14.22 -11.49 0.76
CA GLU A 106 15.65 -11.24 0.59
C GLU A 106 16.50 -12.34 1.23
N LYS A 107 16.02 -12.92 2.34
CA LYS A 107 16.75 -13.94 3.11
C LYS A 107 16.58 -15.33 2.53
N TYR A 108 15.42 -15.59 1.94
CA TYR A 108 15.04 -16.87 1.38
C TYR A 108 14.40 -16.67 0.00
N PRO A 109 15.18 -16.43 -1.07
CA PRO A 109 14.64 -16.04 -2.36
C PRO A 109 13.76 -17.12 -3.05
N MET A 110 13.72 -18.35 -2.55
CA MET A 110 12.75 -19.36 -3.01
C MET A 110 11.34 -19.16 -2.41
N LEU A 111 11.14 -18.20 -1.51
CA LEU A 111 9.85 -17.83 -0.94
C LEU A 111 9.39 -16.51 -1.54
N CYS A 112 8.21 -16.52 -2.15
CA CYS A 112 7.57 -15.33 -2.66
C CYS A 112 6.06 -15.36 -2.47
N ILE A 113 5.46 -14.17 -2.47
CA ILE A 113 4.01 -14.00 -2.47
C ILE A 113 3.62 -13.37 -3.78
N ARG A 114 2.81 -14.08 -4.57
CA ARG A 114 2.19 -13.54 -5.77
C ARG A 114 0.79 -13.04 -5.45
N GLN A 115 0.53 -11.75 -5.65
CA GLN A 115 -0.78 -11.14 -5.37
C GLN A 115 -1.03 -9.92 -6.26
N ILE A 116 -2.29 -9.67 -6.62
CA ILE A 116 -2.72 -8.44 -7.28
C ILE A 116 -2.51 -7.28 -6.30
N PRO A 117 -1.70 -6.26 -6.63
CA PRO A 117 -1.33 -5.20 -5.69
C PRO A 117 -2.42 -4.12 -5.57
N LEU A 118 -3.65 -4.54 -5.30
CA LEU A 118 -4.81 -3.65 -5.12
C LEU A 118 -5.48 -3.88 -3.77
N CYS A 119 -5.96 -2.80 -3.18
CA CYS A 119 -6.93 -2.85 -2.08
C CYS A 119 -8.13 -1.93 -2.34
N LEU A 120 -9.25 -2.20 -1.69
CA LEU A 120 -10.43 -1.31 -1.74
C LEU A 120 -10.10 0.04 -1.07
N SER A 121 -10.52 1.15 -1.68
CA SER A 121 -10.11 2.52 -1.29
C SER A 121 -11.26 3.47 -0.93
N TRP A 122 -12.39 2.97 -0.46
CA TRP A 122 -13.53 3.79 0.01
C TRP A 122 -13.23 4.45 1.35
N ALA A 123 -12.49 3.75 2.20
CA ALA A 123 -12.04 4.23 3.49
C ALA A 123 -10.57 3.86 3.64
N LEU A 124 -9.76 4.84 4.02
CA LEU A 124 -8.31 4.69 4.16
C LEU A 124 -7.88 5.32 5.47
N THR A 125 -6.88 4.74 6.10
CA THR A 125 -6.31 5.34 7.31
C THR A 125 -5.51 6.58 6.95
N ILE A 126 -5.43 7.53 7.89
CA ILE A 126 -4.64 8.77 7.74
C ILE A 126 -3.18 8.46 7.37
N HIS A 127 -2.63 7.37 7.90
CA HIS A 127 -1.26 6.94 7.62
C HIS A 127 -1.08 6.49 6.16
N LYS A 128 -2.08 5.83 5.56
CA LYS A 128 -2.02 5.34 4.17
C LYS A 128 -2.16 6.45 3.14
N ILE A 129 -2.81 7.56 3.49
CA ILE A 129 -2.93 8.74 2.62
C ILE A 129 -1.82 9.77 2.85
N GLN A 130 -0.82 9.47 3.71
CA GLN A 130 0.26 10.42 3.96
C GLN A 130 1.06 10.64 2.67
N GLY A 131 1.15 11.90 2.23
CA GLY A 131 1.85 12.27 0.99
C GLY A 131 1.01 12.18 -0.27
N THR A 132 -0.24 11.69 -0.21
CA THR A 132 -1.17 11.76 -1.34
C THR A 132 -1.90 13.10 -1.38
N THR A 133 -2.47 13.43 -2.54
CA THR A 133 -3.40 14.55 -2.71
C THR A 133 -4.74 13.98 -3.15
N LEU A 134 -5.81 14.40 -2.48
CA LEU A 134 -7.19 13.96 -2.73
C LEU A 134 -8.03 15.16 -3.18
N ASP A 135 -8.92 14.94 -4.14
CA ASP A 135 -9.84 15.99 -4.59
C ASP A 135 -10.96 16.22 -3.58
N ALA A 136 -11.52 15.15 -3.03
CA ALA A 136 -12.52 15.20 -1.96
C ALA A 136 -12.39 13.99 -1.01
N ALA A 137 -12.68 14.20 0.27
CA ALA A 137 -12.73 13.14 1.26
C ALA A 137 -13.59 13.54 2.47
N GLU A 138 -14.23 12.52 3.06
CA GLU A 138 -14.79 12.62 4.40
C GLU A 138 -13.74 12.19 5.43
N VAL A 139 -13.45 13.05 6.40
CA VAL A 139 -12.42 12.87 7.41
C VAL A 139 -13.07 12.79 8.79
N ASP A 140 -12.93 11.66 9.46
CA ASP A 140 -13.32 11.49 10.85
C ASP A 140 -12.22 12.00 11.79
N ILE A 141 -12.53 13.03 12.60
CA ILE A 141 -11.63 13.64 13.58
C ILE A 141 -12.14 13.38 15.01
N GLY A 142 -12.76 12.22 15.21
CA GLY A 142 -13.33 11.74 16.46
C GLY A 142 -12.33 10.99 17.35
N SER A 143 -12.72 9.82 17.85
CA SER A 143 -11.93 9.04 18.82
C SER A 143 -10.62 8.47 18.27
N ASP A 144 -10.52 8.29 16.96
CA ASP A 144 -9.43 7.53 16.34
C ASP A 144 -8.18 8.40 16.06
N ILE A 145 -8.23 9.67 16.43
CA ILE A 145 -7.05 10.55 16.43
C ILE A 145 -6.28 10.35 17.73
N PHE A 146 -5.14 9.67 17.65
CA PHE A 146 -4.31 9.34 18.81
C PHE A 146 -2.95 10.04 18.82
N ALA A 147 -2.41 10.43 17.66
CA ALA A 147 -1.09 11.04 17.56
C ALA A 147 -1.14 12.55 17.23
N PRO A 148 -0.26 13.37 17.84
CA PRO A 148 -0.12 14.78 17.45
C PRO A 148 0.20 14.91 15.96
N GLY A 149 -0.45 15.86 15.29
CA GLY A 149 -0.27 16.10 13.85
C GLY A 149 -1.14 15.25 12.92
N GLN A 150 -1.76 14.15 13.37
CA GLN A 150 -2.61 13.31 12.50
C GLN A 150 -3.76 14.09 11.85
N THR A 151 -4.47 14.91 12.63
CA THR A 151 -5.54 15.78 12.12
C THR A 151 -5.05 16.70 11.00
N TYR A 152 -3.86 17.29 11.19
CA TYR A 152 -3.25 18.15 10.18
C TYR A 152 -2.86 17.36 8.93
N VAL A 153 -2.28 16.17 9.10
CA VAL A 153 -1.95 15.27 7.97
C VAL A 153 -3.20 14.97 7.17
N ALA A 154 -4.28 14.54 7.81
CA ALA A 154 -5.54 14.19 7.16
C ALA A 154 -6.12 15.35 6.35
N ILE A 155 -6.31 16.51 6.98
CA ILE A 155 -6.90 17.69 6.34
C ILE A 155 -6.01 18.20 5.20
N SER A 156 -4.69 18.23 5.39
CA SER A 156 -3.75 18.73 4.38
C SER A 156 -3.64 17.85 3.12
N ARG A 157 -4.26 16.67 3.09
CA ARG A 157 -4.31 15.86 1.86
C ARG A 157 -5.37 16.35 0.88
N ILE A 158 -6.39 17.07 1.35
CA ILE A 158 -7.50 17.52 0.51
C ILE A 158 -7.11 18.83 -0.19
N ARG A 159 -7.25 18.87 -1.51
CA ARG A 159 -6.82 20.00 -2.35
C ARG A 159 -7.62 21.29 -2.13
N SER A 160 -8.91 21.17 -1.83
CA SER A 160 -9.82 22.31 -1.67
C SER A 160 -10.69 22.17 -0.43
N LEU A 161 -11.13 23.29 0.15
CA LEU A 161 -12.06 23.26 1.27
C LEU A 161 -13.43 22.67 0.87
N ASP A 162 -13.86 22.89 -0.37
CA ASP A 162 -15.13 22.35 -0.89
C ASP A 162 -15.13 20.81 -0.98
N GLY A 163 -13.95 20.20 -1.11
CA GLY A 163 -13.77 18.75 -1.09
C GLY A 163 -13.62 18.16 0.32
N LEU A 164 -13.56 18.98 1.37
CA LEU A 164 -13.31 18.54 2.74
C LEU A 164 -14.60 18.43 3.54
N PHE A 165 -14.96 17.20 3.91
CA PHE A 165 -16.09 16.94 4.79
C PHE A 165 -15.57 16.43 6.14
N VAL A 166 -15.84 17.15 7.23
CA VAL A 166 -15.33 16.77 8.55
C VAL A 166 -16.43 16.16 9.40
N ARG A 167 -16.12 15.01 10.00
CA ARG A 167 -16.96 14.31 10.98
C ARG A 167 -16.35 14.33 12.38
N ASN A 168 -17.24 14.25 13.38
CA ASN A 168 -16.90 14.08 14.80
C ASN A 168 -15.82 15.03 15.32
N PHE A 169 -15.77 16.26 14.82
CA PHE A 169 -14.70 17.20 15.12
C PHE A 169 -14.56 17.43 16.63
N SER A 170 -13.34 17.23 17.13
CA SER A 170 -13.00 17.59 18.50
C SER A 170 -11.74 18.45 18.54
N ARG A 171 -11.83 19.64 19.13
CA ARG A 171 -10.68 20.56 19.27
C ARG A 171 -9.50 19.92 20.01
N LYS A 172 -9.78 18.98 20.92
CA LYS A 172 -8.75 18.22 21.65
C LYS A 172 -7.86 17.38 20.73
N ASN A 173 -8.31 17.06 19.52
CA ASN A 173 -7.59 16.25 18.52
C ASN A 173 -6.72 17.09 17.59
N VAL A 174 -6.80 18.42 17.69
CA VAL A 174 -5.91 19.34 16.98
C VAL A 174 -4.72 19.63 17.90
N ARG A 175 -3.68 18.79 17.82
CA ARG A 175 -2.52 18.83 18.73
C ARG A 175 -1.20 18.86 17.97
N ILE A 176 -0.24 19.59 18.50
CA ILE A 176 1.16 19.60 18.07
C ILE A 176 2.06 19.05 19.17
N HIS A 177 3.09 18.29 18.79
CA HIS A 177 4.07 17.79 19.74
C HIS A 177 4.95 18.94 20.26
N LYS A 178 5.13 19.04 21.59
CA LYS A 178 5.86 20.16 22.23
C LYS A 178 7.29 20.35 21.68
N LYS A 179 8.04 19.27 21.50
CA LYS A 179 9.40 19.31 20.93
C LYS A 179 9.43 19.89 19.51
N VAL A 180 8.44 19.57 18.68
CA VAL A 180 8.33 20.07 17.31
C VAL A 180 8.06 21.58 17.33
N LYS A 181 7.12 22.01 18.18
CA LYS A 181 6.85 23.45 18.40
C LYS A 181 8.12 24.21 18.80
N GLN A 182 8.86 23.71 19.79
CA GLN A 182 10.11 24.31 20.26
C GLN A 182 11.22 24.29 19.21
N PHE A 183 11.26 23.28 18.34
CA PHE A 183 12.20 23.22 17.22
C PHE A 183 11.90 24.34 16.22
N TYR A 184 10.68 24.44 15.72
CA TYR A 184 10.29 25.48 14.76
C TYR A 184 10.45 26.89 15.34
N GLN A 185 10.17 27.09 16.64
CA GLN A 185 10.41 28.35 17.33
C GLN A 185 11.90 28.74 17.41
N ARG A 186 12.83 27.78 17.38
CA ARG A 186 14.28 28.06 17.38
C ARG A 186 14.83 28.30 15.98
N VAL A 187 14.28 27.61 14.98
CA VAL A 187 14.75 27.70 13.59
C VAL A 187 14.27 28.98 12.90
N PHE A 188 13.09 29.48 13.27
CA PHE A 188 12.45 30.63 12.62
C PHE A 188 12.26 31.83 13.57
N ALA A 189 13.01 31.91 14.66
CA ALA A 189 13.13 33.11 15.50
C ALA A 189 14.35 33.93 15.07
#